data_AF-A0A662PV93-F1
#
_entry.id   AF-A0A662PV93-F1
#
_cell.length_a   1.000
_cell.length_b   1.000
_cell.length_c   1.000
_cell.angle_alpha   90.00
_cell.angle_beta   90.00
_cell.angle_gamma   90.00
#
_symmetry.space_group_name_H-M   'P 1'
#
loop_
_entity.id
_entity.type
_entity.pdbx_description
1 polymer ?
#
loop_
_entity_poly.entity_id
_entity_poly.type
_entity_poly.pdbx_seq_one_letter_code
_entity_poly.pdbx_strand_id
1 'polypeptide(L)'
;MMSLTYLICRIHGYVPKFLTREMLLDLASARTLREFVEKLSRTDYGQKLEGTRTLREIENSLTEVFVNKLRAVLKVASERTQTFLKAYLRRYEVQNLILVLRMKAGKASKEEIERLLIPVGELGELKLEPILEAKSLEQALEIIRGSKRYLLPEKAENILALETSLWNDYYTALLK
;
A
#
# COMPACT_ATOMS: atom_id res chain seq x y z
N MET A 1 -21.14 15.32 -10.16
CA MET A 1 -20.22 14.23 -10.51
C MET A 1 -19.24 14.77 -11.55
N MET A 2 -17.92 14.71 -11.33
CA MET A 2 -16.93 15.33 -12.23
C MET A 2 -16.57 14.40 -13.39
N SER A 3 -16.25 14.98 -14.56
CA SER A 3 -15.93 14.22 -15.77
C SER A 3 -14.59 13.47 -15.64
N LEU A 4 -14.43 12.38 -16.39
CA LEU A 4 -13.16 11.65 -16.48
C LEU A 4 -11.99 12.58 -16.87
N THR A 5 -12.25 13.57 -17.72
CA THR A 5 -11.28 14.60 -18.11
C THR A 5 -10.76 15.38 -16.91
N TYR A 6 -11.63 15.80 -15.98
CA TYR A 6 -11.18 16.49 -14.76
C TYR A 6 -10.25 15.61 -13.93
N LEU A 7 -10.59 14.32 -13.77
CA LEU A 7 -9.78 13.36 -13.04
C LEU A 7 -8.39 13.20 -13.67
N ILE A 8 -8.33 13.05 -15.00
CA ILE A 8 -7.09 12.95 -15.76
C ILE A 8 -6.24 14.22 -15.56
N CYS A 9 -6.84 15.41 -15.73
CA CYS A 9 -6.13 16.67 -15.51
C CYS A 9 -5.59 16.79 -14.08
N ARG A 10 -6.38 16.37 -13.07
CA ARG A 10 -5.94 16.38 -11.67
C ARG A 10 -4.76 15.43 -11.44
N ILE A 11 -4.80 14.24 -12.02
CA ILE A 11 -3.70 13.26 -11.93
C ILE A 11 -2.46 13.79 -12.63
N HIS A 12 -2.60 14.37 -13.82
CA HIS A 12 -1.48 15.02 -14.52
C HIS A 12 -0.89 16.19 -13.71
N GLY A 13 -1.71 16.89 -12.92
CA GLY A 13 -1.22 17.87 -11.94
C GLY A 13 -0.28 17.30 -10.88
N TYR A 14 -0.32 15.98 -10.60
CA TYR A 14 0.63 15.31 -9.71
C TYR A 14 1.96 14.93 -10.36
N VAL A 15 2.01 14.77 -11.68
CA VAL A 15 3.21 14.30 -12.38
C VAL A 15 4.40 15.26 -12.22
N PRO A 16 4.25 16.59 -12.39
CA PRO A 16 5.35 17.53 -12.15
C PRO A 16 5.86 17.56 -10.70
N LYS A 17 5.06 17.06 -9.75
CA LYS A 17 5.40 17.02 -8.32
C LYS A 17 6.20 15.77 -7.94
N PHE A 18 6.45 14.86 -8.87
CA PHE A 18 7.34 13.74 -8.65
C PHE A 18 8.79 14.20 -8.58
N LEU A 19 9.60 13.43 -7.85
CA LEU A 19 11.03 13.71 -7.71
C LEU A 19 11.69 13.59 -9.08
N THR A 20 12.29 14.68 -9.54
CA THR A 20 13.06 14.69 -10.79
C THR A 20 14.33 13.86 -10.62
N ARG A 21 14.93 13.45 -11.74
CA ARG A 21 16.21 12.73 -11.71
C ARG A 21 17.30 13.51 -10.98
N GLU A 22 17.35 14.83 -11.18
CA GLU A 22 18.30 15.71 -10.49
C GLU A 22 18.08 15.71 -8.98
N MET A 23 16.83 15.85 -8.52
CA MET A 23 16.50 15.79 -7.10
C MET A 23 16.84 14.42 -6.49
N LEU A 24 16.60 13.31 -7.21
CA LEU A 24 16.97 11.97 -6.74
C LEU A 24 18.49 11.83 -6.56
N LEU A 25 19.30 12.40 -7.47
CA LEU A 25 20.75 12.40 -7.33
C LEU A 25 21.21 13.29 -6.16
N ASP A 26 20.58 14.44 -5.95
CA ASP A 26 20.85 15.30 -4.79
C ASP A 26 20.50 14.60 -3.47
N LEU A 27 19.35 13.93 -3.39
CA LEU A 27 18.96 13.12 -2.24
C LEU A 27 19.94 11.97 -1.99
N ALA A 28 20.42 11.30 -3.05
CA ALA A 28 21.39 10.20 -2.94
C ALA A 28 22.78 10.67 -2.45
N SER A 29 23.11 11.95 -2.65
CA SER A 29 24.36 12.55 -2.14
C SER A 29 24.31 12.91 -0.65
N ALA A 30 23.14 12.87 -0.02
CA ALA A 30 22.98 13.21 1.38
C ALA A 30 23.78 12.27 2.29
N ARG A 31 24.54 12.84 3.23
CA ARG A 31 25.40 12.07 4.14
C ARG A 31 24.72 11.68 5.42
N THR A 32 23.60 12.34 5.74
CA THR A 32 22.83 12.09 6.97
C THR A 32 21.33 12.08 6.68
N LEU A 33 20.57 11.40 7.54
CA LEU A 33 19.11 11.39 7.46
C LEU A 33 18.53 12.81 7.59
N ARG A 34 19.16 13.67 8.40
CA ARG A 34 18.74 15.06 8.58
C ARG A 34 18.87 15.87 7.29
N GLU A 35 20.01 15.71 6.61
CA GLU A 35 20.24 16.34 5.31
C GLU A 35 19.25 15.81 4.25
N PHE A 36 19.00 14.51 4.24
CA PHE A 36 18.00 13.89 3.36
C PHE A 36 16.61 14.50 3.58
N VAL A 37 16.17 14.63 4.84
CA VAL A 37 14.89 15.24 5.19
C VAL A 37 14.87 16.72 4.81
N GLU A 38 15.94 17.47 5.04
CA GLU A 38 16.01 18.89 4.66
C GLU A 38 15.85 19.10 3.15
N LYS A 39 16.52 18.27 2.35
CA LYS A 39 16.39 18.29 0.88
C LYS A 39 14.97 17.93 0.45
N LEU A 40 14.40 16.87 1.02
CA LEU A 40 13.06 16.41 0.71
C LEU A 40 11.98 17.40 1.18
N SER A 41 12.23 18.16 2.24
CA SER A 41 11.32 19.20 2.75
C SER A 41 11.09 20.36 1.78
N ARG A 42 11.96 20.54 0.79
CA ARG A 42 11.79 21.53 -0.29
C ARG A 42 10.80 21.09 -1.38
N THR A 43 10.29 19.87 -1.27
CA THR A 43 9.34 19.28 -2.22
C THR A 43 7.93 19.22 -1.64
N ASP A 44 6.99 18.77 -2.44
CA ASP A 44 5.60 18.49 -2.02
C ASP A 44 5.45 17.50 -0.85
N TYR A 45 6.52 16.79 -0.49
CA TYR A 45 6.53 15.86 0.64
C TYR A 45 6.83 16.55 1.99
N GLY A 46 7.37 17.78 1.97
CA GLY A 46 7.92 18.43 3.15
C GLY A 46 6.93 18.69 4.28
N GLN A 47 5.69 19.08 3.96
CA GLN A 47 4.67 19.37 4.99
C GLN A 47 4.44 18.19 5.95
N LYS A 48 4.58 16.95 5.47
CA LYS A 48 4.40 15.75 6.29
C LYS A 48 5.69 15.26 6.95
N LEU A 49 6.84 15.82 6.58
CA LEU A 49 8.14 15.49 7.14
C LEU A 49 8.54 16.43 8.28
N GLU A 50 7.81 17.52 8.49
CA GLU A 50 8.00 18.41 9.63
C GLU A 50 7.89 17.65 10.95
N GLY A 51 8.94 17.76 11.78
CA GLY A 51 8.99 17.09 13.08
C GLY A 51 9.42 15.61 13.05
N THR A 52 9.63 15.02 11.87
CA THR A 52 10.16 13.65 11.77
C THR A 52 11.64 13.60 12.16
N ARG A 53 12.00 12.59 12.95
CA ARG A 53 13.34 12.40 13.54
C ARG A 53 13.90 11.01 13.28
N THR A 54 13.03 10.02 13.08
CA THR A 54 13.43 8.63 12.84
C THR A 54 13.13 8.20 11.41
N LEU A 55 13.87 7.21 10.89
CA LEU A 55 13.60 6.61 9.58
C LEU A 55 12.15 6.14 9.46
N ARG A 56 11.63 5.55 10.55
CA ARG A 56 10.24 5.09 10.65
C ARG A 56 9.23 6.21 10.49
N GLU A 57 9.43 7.32 11.18
CA GLU A 57 8.53 8.48 11.06
C GLU A 57 8.51 9.02 9.63
N ILE A 58 9.68 9.04 8.98
CA ILE A 58 9.79 9.47 7.58
C ILE A 58 9.03 8.51 6.66
N GLU A 59 9.25 7.20 6.77
CA GLU A 59 8.54 6.19 5.97
C GLU A 59 7.02 6.29 6.16
N ASN A 60 6.56 6.45 7.40
CA ASN A 60 5.16 6.63 7.72
C ASN A 60 4.59 7.90 7.08
N SER A 61 5.29 9.02 7.20
CA SER A 61 4.88 10.30 6.59
C SER A 61 4.80 10.21 5.06
N LEU A 62 5.78 9.57 4.41
CA LEU A 62 5.77 9.39 2.95
C LEU A 62 4.62 8.48 2.51
N THR A 63 4.37 7.41 3.27
CA THR A 63 3.25 6.51 3.04
C THR A 63 1.91 7.23 3.21
N GLU A 64 1.81 8.11 4.21
CA GLU A 64 0.62 8.93 4.42
C GLU A 64 0.39 9.90 3.26
N VAL A 65 1.43 10.57 2.76
CA VAL A 65 1.35 11.43 1.55
C VAL A 65 0.82 10.62 0.37
N PHE A 66 1.34 9.41 0.16
CA PHE A 66 0.90 8.53 -0.91
C PHE A 66 -0.58 8.16 -0.79
N VAL A 67 -1.01 7.67 0.37
CA VAL A 67 -2.40 7.27 0.62
C VAL A 67 -3.36 8.46 0.53
N ASN A 68 -2.97 9.63 1.03
CA ASN A 68 -3.79 10.84 0.92
C ASN A 68 -3.99 11.29 -0.53
N LYS A 69 -2.96 11.17 -1.39
CA LYS A 69 -3.10 11.42 -2.83
C LYS A 69 -4.10 10.45 -3.48
N LEU A 70 -4.02 9.15 -3.15
CA LEU A 70 -4.98 8.16 -3.65
C LEU A 70 -6.43 8.46 -3.22
N ARG A 71 -6.64 8.77 -1.93
CA ARG A 71 -7.95 9.15 -1.40
C ARG A 71 -8.50 10.39 -2.09
N ALA A 72 -7.67 11.40 -2.33
CA ALA A 72 -8.07 12.62 -3.02
C ALA A 72 -8.53 12.35 -4.47
N VAL A 73 -7.88 11.41 -5.18
CA VAL A 73 -8.28 10.97 -6.52
C VAL A 73 -9.60 10.22 -6.47
N LEU A 74 -9.76 9.27 -5.54
CA LEU A 74 -11.01 8.50 -5.40
C LEU A 74 -12.21 9.37 -5.03
N LYS A 75 -12.02 10.40 -4.19
CA LYS A 75 -13.10 11.30 -3.74
C LYS A 75 -13.74 12.09 -4.88
N VAL A 76 -12.98 12.38 -5.95
CA VAL A 76 -13.47 13.18 -7.09
C VAL A 76 -13.85 12.32 -8.29
N ALA A 77 -13.59 11.01 -8.25
CA ALA A 77 -13.94 10.07 -9.30
C ALA A 77 -15.46 9.84 -9.38
N SER A 78 -15.98 9.60 -10.58
CA SER A 78 -17.34 9.09 -10.74
C SER A 78 -17.45 7.67 -10.18
N GLU A 79 -18.66 7.23 -9.83
CA GLU A 79 -18.88 5.89 -9.24
C GLU A 79 -18.24 4.76 -10.06
N ARG A 80 -18.49 4.73 -11.38
CA ARG A 80 -17.87 3.75 -12.29
C ARG A 80 -16.33 3.78 -12.26
N THR A 81 -15.75 4.98 -12.23
CA THR A 81 -14.29 5.16 -12.20
C THR A 81 -13.72 4.79 -10.83
N GLN A 82 -14.46 5.10 -9.76
CA GLN A 82 -14.09 4.75 -8.40
C GLN A 82 -14.07 3.22 -8.23
N THR A 83 -15.05 2.50 -8.78
CA THR A 83 -15.07 1.03 -8.79
C THR A 83 -13.83 0.45 -9.47
N PHE A 84 -13.49 0.95 -10.66
CA PHE A 84 -12.27 0.53 -11.37
C PHE A 84 -11.00 0.84 -10.58
N LEU A 85 -10.87 2.07 -10.07
CA LEU A 85 -9.70 2.48 -9.29
C LEU A 85 -9.56 1.67 -8.01
N LYS A 86 -10.65 1.40 -7.30
CA LYS A 86 -10.63 0.52 -6.13
C LYS A 86 -10.18 -0.88 -6.51
N ALA A 87 -10.72 -1.47 -7.59
CA ALA A 87 -10.27 -2.76 -8.09
C ALA A 87 -8.76 -2.79 -8.38
N TYR A 88 -8.20 -1.74 -8.98
CA TYR A 88 -6.76 -1.61 -9.20
C TYR A 88 -5.96 -1.43 -7.89
N LEU A 89 -6.47 -0.61 -6.96
CA LEU A 89 -5.78 -0.33 -5.70
C LEU A 89 -5.80 -1.52 -4.72
N ARG A 90 -6.66 -2.53 -4.93
CA ARG A 90 -6.63 -3.80 -4.19
C ARG A 90 -5.29 -4.53 -4.25
N ARG A 91 -4.40 -4.21 -5.20
CA ARG A 91 -3.02 -4.71 -5.20
C ARG A 91 -2.29 -4.48 -3.88
N TYR A 92 -2.57 -3.38 -3.18
CA TYR A 92 -1.93 -3.07 -1.90
C TYR A 92 -2.48 -3.93 -0.76
N GLU A 93 -3.76 -4.31 -0.83
CA GLU A 93 -4.32 -5.32 0.07
C GLU A 93 -3.63 -6.68 -0.14
N VAL A 94 -3.46 -7.11 -1.40
CA VAL A 94 -2.74 -8.34 -1.73
C VAL A 94 -1.30 -8.31 -1.22
N GLN A 95 -0.58 -7.19 -1.41
CA GLN A 95 0.77 -7.02 -0.88
C GLN A 95 0.81 -7.14 0.65
N ASN A 96 -0.15 -6.53 1.35
CA ASN A 96 -0.26 -6.66 2.80
C ASN A 96 -0.55 -8.10 3.22
N LEU A 97 -1.46 -8.80 2.55
CA LEU A 97 -1.75 -10.21 2.84
C LEU A 97 -0.51 -11.08 2.68
N ILE A 98 0.22 -10.92 1.58
CA ILE A 98 1.48 -11.64 1.33
C ILE A 98 2.49 -11.34 2.43
N LEU A 99 2.65 -10.07 2.79
CA LEU A 99 3.54 -9.65 3.88
C LEU A 99 3.15 -10.31 5.20
N VAL A 100 1.87 -10.29 5.58
CA VAL A 100 1.37 -10.92 6.81
C VAL A 100 1.66 -12.43 6.80
N LEU A 101 1.34 -13.12 5.71
CA LEU A 101 1.57 -14.56 5.59
C LEU A 101 3.06 -14.90 5.72
N ARG A 102 3.93 -14.16 5.04
CA ARG A 102 5.39 -14.33 5.10
C ARG A 102 5.95 -14.13 6.50
N MET A 103 5.55 -13.04 7.15
CA MET A 103 6.03 -12.71 8.48
C MET A 103 5.50 -13.68 9.54
N LYS A 104 4.26 -14.16 9.42
CA LYS A 104 3.72 -15.20 10.31
C LYS A 104 4.41 -16.56 10.11
N ALA A 105 4.75 -16.93 8.87
CA ALA A 105 5.58 -18.11 8.63
C ALA A 105 6.96 -17.98 9.30
N GLY A 106 7.51 -16.77 9.34
CA GLY A 106 8.73 -16.40 10.07
C GLY A 106 8.54 -16.18 11.58
N LYS A 107 7.34 -16.39 12.13
CA LYS A 107 6.98 -16.18 13.55
C LYS A 107 7.23 -14.76 14.08
N ALA A 108 7.14 -13.75 13.21
CA ALA A 108 7.24 -12.36 13.60
C ALA A 108 6.08 -11.93 14.51
N SER A 109 6.33 -10.94 15.36
CA SER A 109 5.30 -10.38 16.25
C SER A 109 4.28 -9.55 15.46
N LYS A 110 3.10 -9.34 16.05
CA LYS A 110 2.06 -8.50 15.45
C LYS A 110 2.58 -7.07 15.21
N GLU A 111 3.30 -6.51 16.17
CA GLU A 111 3.84 -5.16 16.12
C GLU A 111 4.87 -5.01 14.99
N GLU A 112 5.69 -6.05 14.73
CA GLU A 112 6.63 -6.06 13.62
C GLU A 112 5.91 -6.07 12.27
N ILE A 113 4.81 -6.83 12.17
CA ILE A 113 3.99 -6.90 10.96
C ILE A 113 3.30 -5.56 10.69
N GLU A 114 2.61 -5.00 11.68
CA GLU A 114 1.87 -3.74 11.57
C GLU A 114 2.75 -2.58 11.09
N ARG A 115 4.01 -2.55 11.52
CA ARG A 115 5.00 -1.55 11.12
C ARG A 115 5.35 -1.55 9.64
N LEU A 116 5.08 -2.64 8.92
CA LEU A 116 5.44 -2.82 7.52
C LEU A 116 4.21 -2.75 6.59
N LEU A 117 3.00 -2.70 7.15
CA LEU A 117 1.78 -2.65 6.35
C LEU A 117 1.62 -1.30 5.66
N ILE A 118 1.18 -1.35 4.42
CA ILE A 118 0.68 -0.17 3.73
C ILE A 118 -0.71 0.13 4.31
N PRO A 119 -0.99 1.34 4.83
CA PRO A 119 -2.26 1.69 5.43
C PRO A 119 -3.32 1.88 4.33
N VAL A 120 -3.79 0.75 3.81
CA VAL A 120 -4.79 0.69 2.74
C VAL A 120 -6.14 1.25 3.20
N GLY A 121 -6.51 1.11 4.48
CA GLY A 121 -7.78 1.64 4.99
C GLY A 121 -8.97 1.24 4.09
N GLU A 122 -9.83 2.19 3.73
CA GLU A 122 -10.97 2.00 2.81
C GLU A 122 -10.59 1.65 1.35
N LEU A 123 -9.29 1.60 1.01
CA LEU A 123 -8.81 1.15 -0.29
C LEU A 123 -8.85 -0.38 -0.39
N GLY A 124 -8.77 -1.07 0.75
CA GLY A 124 -9.01 -2.50 0.87
C GLY A 124 -10.48 -2.78 1.20
N GLU A 125 -10.94 -3.97 0.82
CA GLU A 125 -12.26 -4.48 1.20
C GLU A 125 -12.17 -5.50 2.34
N LEU A 126 -10.99 -6.08 2.56
CA LEU A 126 -10.74 -7.03 3.63
C LEU A 126 -10.20 -6.33 4.87
N LYS A 127 -10.85 -6.56 6.01
CA LYS A 127 -10.35 -6.13 7.32
C LYS A 127 -9.09 -6.91 7.66
N LEU A 128 -7.98 -6.21 7.86
CA LEU A 128 -6.68 -6.83 8.16
C LEU A 128 -6.55 -7.20 9.64
N GLU A 129 -7.31 -6.56 10.53
CA GLU A 129 -7.20 -6.74 11.98
C GLU A 129 -7.37 -8.21 12.40
N PRO A 130 -8.41 -8.95 11.95
CA PRO A 130 -8.56 -10.36 12.32
C PRO A 130 -7.39 -11.22 11.83
N ILE A 131 -6.81 -10.88 10.68
CA ILE A 131 -5.69 -11.62 10.07
C ILE A 131 -4.41 -11.35 10.87
N LEU A 132 -4.23 -10.13 11.38
CA LEU A 132 -3.10 -9.78 12.24
C LEU A 132 -3.16 -10.47 13.60
N GLU A 133 -4.36 -10.60 14.18
CA GLU A 133 -4.61 -11.31 15.44
C GLU A 133 -4.41 -12.83 15.36
N ALA A 134 -4.33 -13.40 14.15
CA ALA A 134 -4.11 -14.83 13.98
C ALA A 134 -2.76 -15.27 14.59
N LYS A 135 -2.76 -16.32 15.40
CA LYS A 135 -1.57 -16.82 16.11
C LYS A 135 -0.66 -17.66 15.24
N SER A 136 -1.16 -18.18 14.11
CA SER A 136 -0.40 -18.99 13.17
C SER A 136 -0.72 -18.66 11.72
N LEU A 137 0.11 -19.16 10.80
CA LEU A 137 -0.13 -19.06 9.37
C LEU A 137 -1.45 -19.74 8.98
N GLU A 138 -1.72 -20.92 9.52
CA GLU A 138 -2.93 -21.71 9.24
C GLU A 138 -4.19 -20.92 9.63
N GLN A 139 -4.20 -20.33 10.83
CA GLN A 139 -5.32 -19.51 11.27
C GLN A 139 -5.51 -18.28 10.38
N ALA A 140 -4.43 -17.63 9.92
CA ALA A 140 -4.53 -16.52 8.99
C ALA A 140 -5.13 -16.96 7.64
N LEU A 141 -4.73 -18.14 7.13
CA LEU A 141 -5.27 -18.70 5.90
C LEU A 141 -6.76 -19.05 6.02
N GLU A 142 -7.20 -19.58 7.16
CA GLU A 142 -8.62 -19.85 7.43
C GLU A 142 -9.47 -18.56 7.38
N ILE A 143 -8.98 -17.48 7.99
CA ILE A 143 -9.66 -16.18 7.96
C ILE A 143 -9.75 -15.65 6.52
N ILE A 144 -8.66 -15.73 5.75
CA ILE A 144 -8.65 -15.28 4.36
C ILE A 144 -9.61 -16.12 3.51
N ARG A 145 -9.62 -17.45 3.66
CA ARG A 145 -10.59 -18.33 2.97
C ARG A 145 -12.03 -18.02 3.37
N GLY A 146 -12.27 -17.76 4.66
CA GLY A 146 -13.59 -17.41 5.19
C GLY A 146 -14.17 -16.13 4.59
N SER A 147 -13.31 -15.20 4.14
CA SER A 147 -13.75 -14.01 3.41
C SER A 147 -14.36 -14.30 2.04
N LYS A 148 -14.14 -15.50 1.47
CA LYS A 148 -14.54 -15.93 0.12
C LYS A 148 -14.03 -15.02 -1.01
N ARG A 149 -13.08 -14.13 -0.70
CA ARG A 149 -12.55 -13.13 -1.63
C ARG A 149 -11.33 -13.63 -2.41
N TYR A 150 -10.58 -14.54 -1.80
CA TYR A 150 -9.38 -15.15 -2.35
C TYR A 150 -9.54 -16.68 -2.30
N LEU A 151 -9.22 -17.32 -3.42
CA LEU A 151 -9.23 -18.76 -3.62
C LEU A 151 -7.82 -19.29 -3.31
N LEU A 152 -7.59 -19.52 -2.03
CA LEU A 152 -6.33 -20.11 -1.57
C LEU A 152 -6.39 -21.65 -1.69
N PRO A 153 -5.30 -22.32 -2.14
CA PRO A 153 -5.23 -23.77 -2.17
C PRO A 153 -5.39 -24.38 -0.77
N GLU A 154 -6.02 -25.55 -0.67
CA GLU A 154 -6.26 -26.23 0.60
C GLU A 154 -4.97 -26.68 1.29
N LYS A 155 -4.01 -27.18 0.50
CA LYS A 155 -2.66 -27.54 0.94
C LYS A 155 -1.65 -26.62 0.28
N ALA A 156 -1.01 -25.79 1.08
CA ALA A 156 0.13 -24.99 0.63
C ALA A 156 1.42 -25.75 0.94
N GLU A 157 1.99 -26.41 -0.06
CA GLU A 157 3.33 -27.02 0.07
C GLU A 157 4.42 -25.95 0.24
N ASN A 158 4.19 -24.74 -0.26
CA ASN A 158 5.13 -23.63 -0.22
C ASN A 158 4.40 -22.28 -0.11
N ILE A 159 4.99 -21.32 0.62
CA ILE A 159 4.50 -19.95 0.73
C ILE A 159 4.40 -19.26 -0.63
N LEU A 160 5.31 -19.58 -1.56
CA LEU A 160 5.30 -19.01 -2.92
C LEU A 160 4.01 -19.36 -3.69
N ALA A 161 3.47 -20.56 -3.47
CA ALA A 161 2.22 -20.98 -4.10
C ALA A 161 1.02 -20.17 -3.57
N LEU A 162 1.02 -19.82 -2.29
CA LEU A 162 0.01 -18.94 -1.68
C LEU A 162 0.11 -17.52 -2.26
N GLU A 163 1.33 -16.97 -2.34
CA GLU A 163 1.57 -15.65 -2.93
C GLU A 163 1.09 -15.58 -4.39
N THR A 164 1.40 -16.62 -5.17
CA THR A 164 0.98 -16.73 -6.57
C THR A 164 -0.54 -16.81 -6.70
N SER A 165 -1.21 -17.56 -5.82
CA SER A 165 -2.67 -17.69 -5.82
C SER A 165 -3.35 -16.35 -5.56
N LEU A 166 -2.87 -15.59 -4.56
CA LEU A 166 -3.40 -14.25 -4.26
C LEU A 166 -3.23 -13.28 -5.43
N TRP A 167 -2.08 -13.29 -6.10
CA TRP A 167 -1.86 -12.46 -7.30
C TRP A 167 -2.74 -12.89 -8.47
N ASN A 168 -2.86 -14.19 -8.73
CA ASN A 168 -3.70 -14.71 -9.80
C ASN A 168 -5.16 -14.33 -9.62
N ASP A 169 -5.68 -14.44 -8.40
CA ASP A 169 -7.06 -14.01 -8.08
C ASP A 169 -7.25 -12.52 -8.32
N TYR A 170 -6.29 -11.71 -7.88
CA TYR A 170 -6.34 -10.27 -8.10
C TYR A 170 -6.34 -9.91 -9.60
N TYR A 171 -5.42 -10.47 -10.39
CA TYR A 171 -5.36 -10.18 -11.82
C TYR A 171 -6.59 -10.72 -12.57
N THR A 172 -7.09 -11.89 -12.19
CA THR A 172 -8.31 -12.47 -12.75
C THR A 172 -9.53 -11.61 -12.44
N ALA A 173 -9.61 -11.03 -11.24
CA ALA A 173 -10.70 -10.13 -10.87
C ALA A 173 -10.58 -8.75 -11.53
N LEU A 174 -9.36 -8.26 -11.79
CA LEU A 174 -9.11 -6.96 -12.41
C LEU A 174 -9.39 -6.96 -13.92
N LEU A 175 -9.11 -8.07 -14.60
CA LEU A 175 -9.20 -8.19 -16.06
C LEU A 175 -10.55 -8.71 -16.58
N LYS A 176 -11.50 -9.01 -15.69
CA LYS A 176 -12.90 -9.34 -16.03
C LYS A 176 -13.72 -8.09 -16.25
#